data_AF-A0A1F8VNE0-F1
#
_entry.id   AF-A0A1F8VNE0-F1
#
_cell.length_a   1.000
_cell.length_b   1.000
_cell.length_c   1.000
_cell.angle_alpha   90.00
_cell.angle_beta   90.00
_cell.angle_gamma   90.00
#
_symmetry.space_group_name_H-M   'P 1'
#
loop_
_entity.id
_entity.type
_entity.pdbx_description
1 polymer ?
#
loop_
_entity_poly.entity_id
_entity_poly.type
_entity_poly.pdbx_seq_one_letter_code
_entity_poly.pdbx_strand_id
1 'polypeptide(L)'
;MSISQLNAAEGPPDSAVQNRLTAAGLVLATLFFSGSFALQLHAQSKTSRTFAETFGYLEVTLVVGALMAIVSITGLLACQQCLATDRAWYKSKRVWFIVATVAQYLSISQAMSAGLTELVFGVKHTFEAGFLAQMLAVAASLLWVLLLWVAPLHALRSWWPHLWRGERVAVTVTYLVLLVFVLLSNAMIYVIQDGAQSTFWSVLRAVFRQLLQPMLWLNPWTQPALT
;
A
#
# COMPACT_ATOMS: atom_id res chain seq x y z
N MET A 1 -0.84 -16.33 -17.41
CA MET A 1 -0.78 -15.38 -18.55
C MET A 1 0.68 -15.05 -18.79
N SER A 2 1.20 -15.26 -20.01
CA SER A 2 2.62 -15.01 -20.29
C SER A 2 2.88 -13.50 -20.40
N ILE A 3 4.06 -13.05 -19.95
CA ILE A 3 4.51 -11.65 -20.08
C ILE A 3 4.47 -11.19 -21.56
N SER A 4 4.63 -12.11 -22.50
CA SER A 4 4.50 -11.85 -23.95
C SER A 4 3.12 -11.33 -24.37
N GLN A 5 2.04 -11.72 -23.70
CA GLN A 5 0.68 -11.26 -24.01
C GLN A 5 0.40 -9.85 -23.49
N LEU A 6 1.03 -9.44 -22.38
CA LEU A 6 0.93 -8.07 -21.84
C LEU A 6 1.73 -7.05 -22.67
N ASN A 7 2.68 -7.52 -23.47
CA ASN A 7 3.59 -6.71 -24.28
C ASN A 7 3.17 -6.60 -25.76
N ALA A 8 2.02 -7.18 -26.14
CA ALA A 8 1.50 -7.14 -27.50
C ALA A 8 1.35 -5.70 -28.02
N ALA A 9 1.52 -5.49 -29.33
CA ALA A 9 1.45 -4.17 -29.98
C ALA A 9 0.22 -3.36 -29.53
N GLU A 10 -0.92 -4.03 -29.41
CA GLU A 10 -2.24 -3.50 -29.04
C GLU A 10 -2.39 -3.14 -27.55
N GLY A 11 -1.41 -3.48 -26.71
CA GLY A 11 -1.45 -3.32 -25.26
C GLY A 11 -2.00 -4.56 -24.53
N PRO A 12 -2.25 -4.47 -23.21
CA PRO A 12 -2.74 -5.60 -22.42
C PRO A 12 -4.12 -6.05 -22.90
N PRO A 13 -4.39 -7.37 -22.93
CA PRO A 13 -5.69 -7.91 -23.33
C PRO A 13 -6.76 -7.55 -22.28
N ASP A 14 -8.00 -7.39 -22.73
CA ASP A 14 -9.08 -6.91 -21.86
C ASP A 14 -9.39 -7.85 -20.69
N SER A 15 -9.14 -9.16 -20.86
CA SER A 15 -9.23 -10.14 -19.77
C SER A 15 -8.20 -9.89 -18.65
N ALA A 16 -7.00 -9.39 -18.98
CA ALA A 16 -6.01 -9.00 -17.98
C ALA A 16 -6.47 -7.76 -17.22
N VAL A 17 -7.04 -6.78 -17.94
CA VAL A 17 -7.57 -5.54 -17.36
C VAL A 17 -8.73 -5.85 -16.42
N GLN A 18 -9.68 -6.70 -16.83
CA GLN A 18 -10.80 -7.14 -16.01
C GLN A 18 -10.34 -7.89 -14.75
N ASN A 19 -9.41 -8.84 -14.88
CA ASN A 19 -8.87 -9.55 -13.72
C ASN A 19 -8.23 -8.60 -12.69
N ARG A 20 -7.47 -7.60 -13.17
CA ARG A 20 -6.87 -6.58 -12.30
C ARG A 20 -7.93 -5.68 -11.67
N LEU A 21 -9.00 -5.36 -12.40
CA LEU A 21 -10.10 -4.53 -11.90
C LEU A 21 -10.85 -5.27 -10.79
N THR A 22 -11.11 -6.56 -10.95
CA THR A 22 -11.69 -7.42 -9.92
C THR A 22 -10.80 -7.46 -8.68
N ALA A 23 -9.49 -7.64 -8.85
CA ALA A 23 -8.54 -7.63 -7.73
C ALA A 23 -8.50 -6.26 -7.01
N ALA A 24 -8.57 -5.15 -7.77
CA ALA A 24 -8.64 -3.80 -7.23
C ALA A 24 -9.91 -3.57 -6.40
N GLY A 25 -11.06 -4.00 -6.92
CA GLY A 25 -12.33 -3.95 -6.20
C GLY A 25 -12.32 -4.79 -4.92
N LEU A 26 -11.72 -5.98 -4.97
CA LEU A 26 -11.57 -6.86 -3.79
C LEU A 26 -10.74 -6.18 -2.70
N VAL A 27 -9.59 -5.59 -3.07
CA VAL A 27 -8.72 -4.89 -2.11
C VAL A 27 -9.44 -3.68 -1.50
N LEU A 28 -10.15 -2.89 -2.32
CA LEU A 28 -10.94 -1.77 -1.81
C LEU A 28 -12.01 -2.23 -0.83
N ALA A 29 -12.73 -3.30 -1.14
CA ALA A 29 -13.72 -3.88 -0.25
C ALA A 29 -13.08 -4.35 1.07
N THR A 30 -11.97 -5.08 1.01
CA THR A 30 -11.24 -5.55 2.20
C THR A 30 -10.81 -4.37 3.09
N LEU A 31 -10.28 -3.30 2.51
CA LEU A 31 -9.89 -2.10 3.24
C LEU A 31 -11.09 -1.43 3.93
N PHE A 32 -12.21 -1.28 3.21
CA PHE A 32 -13.41 -0.65 3.76
C PHE A 32 -14.02 -1.45 4.92
N PHE A 33 -14.10 -2.78 4.76
CA PHE A 33 -14.61 -3.65 5.81
C PHE A 33 -13.65 -3.75 7.01
N SER A 34 -12.34 -3.83 6.77
CA SER A 34 -11.33 -3.80 7.85
C SER A 34 -11.45 -2.52 8.69
N GLY A 35 -11.62 -1.35 8.06
CA GLY A 35 -11.87 -0.11 8.80
C GLY A 35 -13.16 -0.12 9.63
N SER A 36 -14.22 -0.73 9.10
CA SER A 36 -15.47 -0.89 9.84
C SER A 36 -15.29 -1.81 11.06
N PHE A 37 -14.51 -2.89 10.93
CA PHE A 37 -14.17 -3.77 12.04
C PHE A 37 -13.29 -3.08 13.08
N ALA A 38 -12.28 -2.31 12.66
CA ALA A 38 -11.43 -1.54 13.55
C ALA A 38 -12.23 -0.59 14.46
N LEU A 39 -13.18 0.13 13.87
CA LEU A 39 -14.08 1.03 14.58
C LEU A 39 -14.96 0.27 15.59
N GLN A 40 -15.49 -0.89 15.20
CA GLN A 40 -16.28 -1.73 16.10
C GLN A 40 -15.45 -2.30 17.26
N LEU A 41 -14.22 -2.77 16.98
CA LEU A 41 -13.29 -3.28 17.98
C LEU A 41 -12.95 -2.19 19.00
N HIS A 42 -12.72 -0.96 18.56
CA HIS A 42 -12.49 0.14 19.48
C HIS A 42 -13.72 0.48 20.32
N ALA A 43 -14.91 0.52 19.73
CA ALA A 43 -16.15 0.77 20.47
C ALA A 43 -16.38 -0.25 21.59
N GLN A 44 -15.86 -1.46 21.45
CA GLN A 44 -15.90 -2.51 22.47
C GLN A 44 -14.66 -2.52 23.41
N SER A 45 -13.59 -1.83 23.03
CA SER A 45 -12.35 -1.79 23.81
C SER A 45 -12.54 -0.94 25.07
N LYS A 46 -12.08 -1.44 26.21
CA LYS A 46 -12.09 -0.72 27.51
C LYS A 46 -10.85 0.16 27.69
N THR A 47 -10.29 0.69 26.60
CA THR A 47 -9.08 1.53 26.67
C THR A 47 -9.46 2.96 27.03
N SER A 48 -8.70 3.61 27.91
CA SER A 48 -8.87 5.03 28.25
C SER A 48 -8.36 5.99 27.17
N ARG A 49 -7.66 5.47 26.14
CA ARG A 49 -7.14 6.22 25.00
C ARG A 49 -8.18 6.32 23.90
N THR A 50 -8.16 7.43 23.16
CA THR A 50 -9.07 7.66 22.03
C THR A 50 -8.74 6.73 20.85
N PHE A 51 -9.68 6.54 19.92
CA PHE A 51 -9.48 5.69 18.72
C PHE A 51 -8.28 6.12 17.90
N ALA A 52 -8.17 7.44 17.65
CA ALA A 52 -7.06 8.04 16.93
C ALA A 52 -5.72 7.76 17.62
N GLU A 53 -5.72 7.74 18.96
CA GLU A 53 -4.59 7.37 19.81
C GLU A 53 -4.39 5.86 19.98
N THR A 54 -5.17 5.00 19.33
CA THR A 54 -4.95 3.55 19.45
C THR A 54 -4.71 2.94 18.08
N PHE A 55 -5.33 3.52 17.05
CA PHE A 55 -5.39 2.98 15.70
C PHE A 55 -5.05 4.00 14.60
N GLY A 56 -4.51 5.20 14.91
CA GLY A 56 -4.17 6.19 13.88
C GLY A 56 -3.24 5.67 12.77
N TYR A 57 -2.36 4.71 13.10
CA TYR A 57 -1.55 4.00 12.10
C TYR A 57 -2.41 3.16 11.14
N LEU A 58 -3.38 2.43 11.68
CA LEU A 58 -4.29 1.60 10.93
C LEU A 58 -5.22 2.44 10.06
N GLU A 59 -5.78 3.53 10.60
CA GLU A 59 -6.63 4.45 9.82
C GLU A 59 -5.90 5.03 8.61
N VAL A 60 -4.68 5.55 8.81
CA VAL A 60 -3.89 6.11 7.70
C VAL A 60 -3.57 5.03 6.68
N THR A 61 -3.18 3.85 7.12
CA THR A 61 -2.90 2.72 6.23
C THR A 61 -4.15 2.36 5.41
N LEU A 62 -5.33 2.31 6.04
CA LEU A 62 -6.59 2.02 5.35
C LEU A 62 -6.96 3.08 4.32
N VAL A 63 -6.87 4.36 4.70
CA VAL A 63 -7.19 5.49 3.82
C VAL A 63 -6.21 5.56 2.64
N VAL A 64 -4.90 5.47 2.90
CA VAL A 64 -3.87 5.46 1.86
C VAL A 64 -4.07 4.25 0.94
N GLY A 65 -4.36 3.08 1.50
CA GLY A 65 -4.67 1.87 0.73
C GLY A 65 -5.88 2.04 -0.18
N ALA A 66 -6.95 2.67 0.32
CA ALA A 66 -8.18 2.90 -0.42
C ALA A 66 -7.96 3.90 -1.56
N LEU A 67 -7.20 4.97 -1.30
CA LEU A 67 -6.81 5.93 -2.34
C LEU A 67 -5.98 5.25 -3.44
N MET A 68 -5.03 4.39 -3.09
CA MET A 68 -4.26 3.61 -4.07
C MET A 68 -5.14 2.63 -4.85
N ALA A 69 -6.15 2.01 -4.22
CA ALA A 69 -7.11 1.16 -4.91
C ALA A 69 -7.96 1.96 -5.91
N ILE A 70 -8.39 3.16 -5.54
CA ILE A 70 -9.13 4.05 -6.43
C ILE A 70 -8.26 4.49 -7.61
N VAL A 71 -6.99 4.84 -7.38
CA VAL A 71 -6.02 5.14 -8.45
C VAL A 71 -5.85 3.93 -9.39
N SER A 72 -5.79 2.72 -8.85
CA SER A 72 -5.75 1.47 -9.63
C SER A 72 -7.01 1.29 -10.48
N ILE A 73 -8.20 1.39 -9.88
CA ILE A 73 -9.50 1.25 -10.56
C ILE A 73 -9.63 2.28 -11.67
N THR A 74 -9.42 3.56 -11.35
CA THR A 74 -9.51 4.66 -12.34
C THR A 74 -8.51 4.49 -13.47
N GLY A 75 -7.28 4.08 -13.19
CA GLY A 75 -6.28 3.76 -14.21
C GLY A 75 -6.69 2.58 -15.10
N LEU A 76 -7.31 1.54 -14.55
CA LEU A 76 -7.81 0.40 -15.33
C LEU A 76 -9.03 0.78 -16.18
N LEU A 77 -9.93 1.63 -15.68
CA LEU A 77 -11.05 2.17 -16.45
C LEU A 77 -10.55 3.08 -17.59
N ALA A 78 -9.57 3.95 -17.31
CA ALA A 78 -8.92 4.76 -18.34
C ALA A 78 -8.22 3.87 -19.40
N CYS A 79 -7.58 2.78 -18.96
CA CYS A 79 -6.99 1.78 -19.85
C CYS A 79 -8.04 1.14 -20.79
N GLN A 80 -9.28 0.92 -20.33
CA GLN A 80 -10.36 0.40 -21.18
C GLN A 80 -10.87 1.43 -22.21
N GLN A 81 -10.77 2.72 -21.88
CA GLN A 81 -11.22 3.82 -22.75
C GLN A 81 -10.17 4.24 -23.79
N CYS A 82 -8.91 3.83 -23.63
CA CYS A 82 -7.83 4.17 -24.55
C CYS A 82 -7.87 3.30 -25.83
N LEU A 83 -7.85 3.95 -27.00
CA LEU A 83 -7.66 3.28 -28.30
C LEU A 83 -6.18 2.92 -28.51
N ALA A 84 -5.91 1.76 -29.11
CA ALA A 84 -4.57 1.18 -29.25
C ALA A 84 -3.57 2.00 -30.10
N THR A 85 -4.02 3.04 -30.82
CA THR A 85 -3.29 3.63 -31.94
C THR A 85 -2.85 5.09 -31.77
N ASP A 86 -3.14 5.75 -30.64
CA ASP A 86 -2.88 7.18 -30.49
C ASP A 86 -1.50 7.47 -29.86
N ARG A 87 -0.70 8.34 -30.47
CA ARG A 87 0.75 8.51 -30.17
C ARG A 87 1.06 9.34 -28.91
N ALA A 88 0.05 9.75 -28.16
CA ALA A 88 0.23 10.57 -26.96
C ALA A 88 0.31 9.70 -25.70
N TRP A 89 1.22 10.03 -24.77
CA TRP A 89 1.45 9.23 -23.56
C TRP A 89 0.20 9.05 -22.69
N TYR A 90 -0.67 10.07 -22.61
CA TYR A 90 -1.91 10.03 -21.83
C TYR A 90 -3.03 9.22 -22.51
N LYS A 91 -2.84 8.82 -23.77
CA LYS A 91 -3.73 7.92 -24.50
C LYS A 91 -3.17 6.49 -24.59
N SER A 92 -2.02 6.23 -23.97
CA SER A 92 -1.38 4.92 -24.01
C SER A 92 -2.07 3.95 -23.06
N LYS A 93 -2.72 2.93 -23.63
CA LYS A 93 -3.31 1.80 -22.89
C LYS A 93 -2.29 1.15 -21.94
N ARG A 94 -1.03 1.05 -22.37
CA ARG A 94 0.06 0.45 -21.58
C ARG A 94 0.40 1.29 -20.35
N VAL A 95 0.55 2.61 -20.51
CA VAL A 95 0.89 3.50 -19.38
C VAL A 95 -0.16 3.38 -18.29
N TRP A 96 -1.45 3.46 -18.64
CA TRP A 96 -2.54 3.35 -17.69
C TRP A 96 -2.59 1.99 -16.98
N PHE A 97 -2.36 0.90 -17.71
CA PHE A 97 -2.28 -0.43 -17.10
C PHE A 97 -1.11 -0.58 -16.13
N ILE A 98 0.07 -0.02 -16.46
CA ILE A 98 1.25 -0.09 -15.61
C ILE A 98 1.04 0.76 -14.35
N VAL A 99 0.58 2.00 -14.51
CA VAL A 99 0.27 2.91 -13.39
C VAL A 99 -0.74 2.24 -12.46
N ALA A 100 -1.81 1.67 -13.01
CA ALA A 100 -2.80 0.98 -12.21
C ALA A 100 -2.23 -0.25 -11.50
N THR A 101 -1.39 -1.05 -12.17
CA THR A 101 -0.78 -2.24 -11.56
C THR A 101 0.17 -1.87 -10.43
N VAL A 102 0.93 -0.78 -10.58
CA VAL A 102 1.79 -0.26 -9.51
C VAL A 102 0.96 0.24 -8.32
N ALA A 103 -0.09 1.04 -8.59
CA ALA A 103 -1.02 1.48 -7.55
C ALA A 103 -1.69 0.30 -6.83
N GLN A 104 -2.01 -0.77 -7.57
CA GLN A 104 -2.55 -2.00 -7.01
C GLN A 104 -1.58 -2.66 -6.02
N TYR A 105 -0.30 -2.77 -6.35
CA TYR A 105 0.69 -3.33 -5.42
C TYR A 105 0.81 -2.50 -4.14
N LEU A 106 0.84 -1.18 -4.26
CA LEU A 106 0.86 -0.27 -3.12
C LEU A 106 -0.42 -0.36 -2.28
N SER A 107 -1.58 -0.52 -2.92
CA SER A 107 -2.85 -0.72 -2.23
C SER A 107 -2.88 -2.04 -1.45
N ILE A 108 -2.41 -3.13 -2.05
CA ILE A 108 -2.32 -4.44 -1.38
C ILE A 108 -1.33 -4.36 -0.21
N SER A 109 -0.21 -3.66 -0.36
CA SER A 109 0.75 -3.50 0.74
C SER A 109 0.12 -2.78 1.93
N GLN A 110 -0.72 -1.77 1.68
CA GLN A 110 -1.48 -1.10 2.74
C GLN A 110 -2.57 -2.01 3.34
N ALA A 111 -3.36 -2.71 2.52
CA ALA A 111 -4.41 -3.60 3.01
C ALA A 111 -3.85 -4.69 3.93
N MET A 112 -2.73 -5.28 3.52
CA MET A 112 -2.00 -6.25 4.33
C MET A 112 -1.47 -5.61 5.62
N SER A 113 -0.94 -4.39 5.52
CA SER A 113 -0.40 -3.67 6.66
C SER A 113 -1.48 -3.37 7.71
N ALA A 114 -2.66 -2.90 7.31
CA ALA A 114 -3.78 -2.67 8.22
C ALA A 114 -4.29 -3.99 8.84
N GLY A 115 -4.62 -4.99 8.01
CA GLY A 115 -5.21 -6.24 8.51
C GLY A 115 -4.25 -7.07 9.38
N LEU A 116 -2.96 -7.14 9.03
CA LEU A 116 -1.99 -7.86 9.84
C LEU A 116 -1.65 -7.13 11.14
N THR A 117 -1.77 -5.80 11.20
CA THR A 117 -1.65 -5.05 12.47
C THR A 117 -2.70 -5.54 13.45
N GLU A 118 -3.97 -5.64 13.04
CA GLU A 118 -5.07 -6.11 13.91
C GLU A 118 -4.87 -7.56 14.36
N LEU A 119 -4.51 -8.43 13.42
CA LEU A 119 -4.34 -9.86 13.70
C LEU A 119 -3.14 -10.11 14.62
N VAL A 120 -1.98 -9.50 14.36
CA VAL A 120 -0.79 -9.63 15.22
C VAL A 120 -1.06 -9.06 16.60
N PHE A 121 -1.74 -7.90 16.67
CA PHE A 121 -2.13 -7.30 17.94
C PHE A 121 -3.04 -8.22 18.75
N GLY A 122 -4.08 -8.77 18.13
CA GLY A 122 -5.03 -9.70 18.75
C GLY A 122 -4.35 -10.99 19.22
N VAL A 123 -3.48 -11.60 18.39
CA VAL A 123 -2.72 -12.80 18.77
C VAL A 123 -1.85 -12.56 20.00
N LYS A 124 -1.20 -11.39 20.08
CA LYS A 124 -0.36 -11.06 21.22
C LYS A 124 -1.16 -10.78 22.50
N HIS A 125 -2.21 -9.96 22.43
CA HIS A 125 -2.85 -9.41 23.63
C HIS A 125 -4.09 -10.21 24.07
N THR A 126 -4.76 -10.90 23.16
CA THR A 126 -5.94 -11.72 23.48
C THR A 126 -5.56 -13.17 23.79
N PHE A 127 -4.55 -13.71 23.10
CA PHE A 127 -4.13 -15.12 23.24
C PHE A 127 -2.79 -15.28 23.98
N GLU A 128 -2.16 -14.18 24.41
CA GLU A 128 -0.84 -14.15 25.08
C GLU A 128 0.28 -14.86 24.30
N ALA A 129 0.09 -15.08 23.00
CA ALA A 129 0.99 -15.85 22.14
C ALA A 129 2.07 -14.96 21.50
N GLY A 130 2.91 -14.34 22.34
CA GLY A 130 3.90 -13.34 21.89
C GLY A 130 4.89 -13.84 20.83
N PHE A 131 5.37 -15.08 20.95
CA PHE A 131 6.28 -15.68 19.96
C PHE A 131 5.60 -15.85 18.58
N LEU A 132 4.36 -16.34 18.56
CA LEU A 132 3.60 -16.51 17.33
C LEU A 132 3.30 -15.16 16.66
N ALA A 133 2.88 -14.17 17.45
CA ALA A 133 2.67 -12.80 16.97
C ALA A 133 3.95 -12.22 16.33
N GLN A 134 5.11 -12.47 16.94
CA GLN A 134 6.39 -12.00 16.42
C GLN A 134 6.78 -12.69 15.10
N MET A 135 6.61 -14.01 14.98
CA MET A 135 6.86 -14.71 13.71
C MET A 135 5.95 -14.19 12.59
N LEU A 136 4.66 -13.98 12.88
CA LEU A 136 3.70 -13.42 11.92
C LEU A 136 4.08 -12.00 11.49
N ALA A 137 4.51 -11.15 12.42
CA ALA A 137 5.03 -9.81 12.14
C ALA A 137 6.27 -9.84 11.23
N VAL A 138 7.23 -10.72 11.49
CA VAL A 138 8.43 -10.82 10.62
C VAL A 138 8.04 -11.23 9.20
N ALA A 139 7.18 -12.25 9.06
CA ALA A 139 6.70 -12.68 7.75
C ALA A 139 5.94 -11.57 7.01
N ALA A 140 5.09 -10.83 7.72
CA ALA A 140 4.37 -9.67 7.20
C ALA A 140 5.32 -8.59 6.67
N SER A 141 6.42 -8.31 7.38
CA SER A 141 7.43 -7.32 6.99
C SER A 141 8.07 -7.66 5.65
N LEU A 142 8.43 -8.92 5.46
CA LEU A 142 9.05 -9.38 4.21
C LEU A 142 8.09 -9.22 3.03
N LEU A 143 6.82 -9.62 3.21
CA LEU A 143 5.80 -9.44 2.17
C LEU A 143 5.54 -7.95 1.89
N TRP A 144 5.57 -7.11 2.92
CA TRP A 144 5.32 -5.68 2.78
C TRP A 144 6.42 -5.02 1.95
N VAL A 145 7.69 -5.31 2.27
CA VAL A 145 8.85 -4.85 1.49
C VAL A 145 8.78 -5.36 0.05
N LEU A 146 8.37 -6.61 -0.14
CA LEU A 146 8.20 -7.19 -1.48
C LEU A 146 7.15 -6.41 -2.30
N LEU A 147 6.00 -6.10 -1.70
CA LEU A 147 4.91 -5.39 -2.39
C LEU A 147 5.21 -3.90 -2.62
N LEU A 148 5.96 -3.26 -1.73
CA LEU A 148 6.29 -1.84 -1.85
C LEU A 148 7.41 -1.58 -2.87
N TRP A 149 8.41 -2.47 -2.91
CA TRP A 149 9.64 -2.27 -3.67
C TRP A 149 9.82 -3.30 -4.78
N VAL A 150 9.89 -4.59 -4.42
CA VAL A 150 10.35 -5.64 -5.33
C VAL A 150 9.35 -5.86 -6.47
N ALA A 151 8.07 -6.03 -6.17
CA ALA A 151 7.04 -6.31 -7.17
C ALA A 151 6.83 -5.13 -8.13
N PRO A 152 6.69 -3.86 -7.68
CA PRO A 152 6.62 -2.72 -8.57
C PRO A 152 7.87 -2.57 -9.44
N LEU A 153 9.08 -2.65 -8.86
CA LEU A 153 10.33 -2.49 -9.63
C LEU A 153 10.53 -3.63 -10.64
N HIS A 154 10.21 -4.86 -10.27
CA HIS A 154 10.27 -6.00 -11.19
C HIS A 154 9.28 -5.82 -12.34
N ALA A 155 8.05 -5.39 -12.05
CA ALA A 155 7.05 -5.12 -13.06
C ALA A 155 7.51 -4.00 -14.02
N LEU A 156 7.98 -2.87 -13.47
CA LEU A 156 8.54 -1.76 -14.24
C LEU A 156 9.71 -2.19 -15.13
N ARG A 157 10.65 -2.98 -14.59
CA ARG A 157 11.79 -3.52 -15.34
C ARG A 157 11.35 -4.41 -16.50
N SER A 158 10.31 -5.23 -16.30
CA SER A 158 9.79 -6.13 -17.34
C SER A 158 9.15 -5.37 -18.51
N TRP A 159 8.54 -4.21 -18.25
CA TRP A 159 7.89 -3.38 -19.28
C TRP A 159 8.81 -2.32 -19.89
N TRP A 160 9.89 -1.97 -19.20
CA TRP A 160 10.87 -0.95 -19.60
C TRP A 160 11.30 -0.98 -21.08
N PRO A 161 11.69 -2.12 -21.69
CA PRO A 161 12.14 -2.14 -23.08
C PRO A 161 11.04 -1.76 -24.08
N HIS A 162 9.77 -1.87 -23.71
CA HIS A 162 8.62 -1.65 -24.57
C HIS A 162 8.02 -0.25 -24.45
N LEU A 163 8.56 0.60 -23.57
CA LEU A 163 8.07 1.96 -23.31
C LEU A 163 8.88 3.01 -24.07
N TRP A 164 8.19 4.01 -24.63
CA TRP A 164 8.83 5.20 -25.20
C TRP A 164 9.39 6.13 -24.12
N ARG A 165 10.26 7.08 -24.50
CA ARG A 165 10.89 8.01 -23.53
C ARG A 165 9.88 8.75 -22.66
N GLY A 166 8.80 9.29 -23.26
CA GLY A 166 7.75 10.00 -22.52
C GLY A 166 6.97 9.08 -21.56
N GLU A 167 6.69 7.85 -21.98
CA GLU A 167 5.99 6.86 -21.16
C GLU A 167 6.85 6.40 -19.97
N ARG A 168 8.17 6.21 -20.18
CA ARG A 168 9.10 5.88 -19.10
C ARG A 168 9.12 6.97 -18.03
N VAL A 169 9.17 8.23 -18.43
CA VAL A 169 9.12 9.36 -17.50
C VAL A 169 7.79 9.37 -16.74
N ALA A 170 6.66 9.26 -17.45
CA ALA A 170 5.33 9.27 -16.84
C ALA A 170 5.13 8.14 -15.82
N VAL A 171 5.52 6.91 -16.18
CA VAL A 171 5.40 5.74 -15.30
C VAL A 171 6.33 5.85 -14.09
N THR A 172 7.57 6.30 -14.29
CA THR A 172 8.56 6.44 -13.21
C THR A 172 8.15 7.54 -12.24
N VAL A 173 7.77 8.71 -12.75
CA VAL A 173 7.30 9.84 -11.94
C VAL A 173 6.05 9.45 -11.17
N THR A 174 5.07 8.81 -11.83
CA THR A 174 3.86 8.35 -11.15
C THR A 174 4.18 7.34 -10.04
N TYR A 175 5.03 6.35 -10.29
CA TYR A 175 5.44 5.41 -9.24
C TYR A 175 6.12 6.13 -8.07
N LEU A 176 7.08 7.01 -8.33
CA LEU A 176 7.78 7.75 -7.29
C LEU A 176 6.84 8.64 -6.49
N VAL A 177 5.90 9.34 -7.13
CA VAL A 177 4.90 10.18 -6.45
C VAL A 177 4.00 9.34 -5.55
N LEU A 178 3.46 8.22 -6.05
CA LEU A 178 2.61 7.33 -5.26
C LEU A 178 3.39 6.70 -4.10
N LEU A 179 4.63 6.27 -4.34
CA LEU A 179 5.50 5.70 -3.32
C LEU A 179 5.85 6.73 -2.22
N VAL A 180 6.23 7.94 -2.62
CA VAL A 180 6.53 9.04 -1.67
C VAL A 180 5.28 9.38 -0.88
N PHE A 181 4.11 9.45 -1.52
CA PHE A 181 2.85 9.69 -0.83
C PHE A 181 2.56 8.61 0.23
N VAL A 182 2.71 7.33 -0.11
CA VAL A 182 2.53 6.21 0.82
C VAL A 182 3.52 6.29 1.98
N LEU A 183 4.81 6.47 1.69
CA LEU A 183 5.86 6.52 2.70
C LEU A 183 5.71 7.73 3.63
N LEU A 184 5.43 8.92 3.09
CA LEU A 184 5.27 10.13 3.89
C LEU A 184 4.00 10.10 4.73
N SER A 185 2.88 9.64 4.18
CA SER A 185 1.63 9.54 4.93
C SER A 185 1.79 8.63 6.15
N ASN A 186 2.41 7.46 5.95
CA ASN A 186 2.72 6.54 7.04
C ASN A 186 3.80 7.09 7.99
N ALA A 187 4.74 7.91 7.51
CA ALA A 187 5.83 8.47 8.33
C ALA A 187 5.33 9.52 9.30
N MET A 188 4.42 10.37 8.82
CA MET A 188 3.88 11.46 9.61
C MET A 188 3.16 10.97 10.85
N ILE A 189 2.54 9.79 10.79
CA ILE A 189 1.96 9.17 11.99
C ILE A 189 3.03 8.89 13.06
N TYR A 190 4.20 8.36 12.70
CA TYR A 190 5.28 8.16 13.67
C TYR A 190 5.81 9.48 14.23
N VAL A 191 5.90 10.54 13.41
CA VAL A 191 6.35 11.86 13.88
C VAL A 191 5.35 12.46 14.86
N ILE A 192 4.05 12.37 14.55
CA ILE A 192 2.96 12.81 15.43
C ILE A 192 2.97 12.00 16.73
N GLN A 193 3.19 10.68 16.65
CA GLN A 193 3.27 9.78 17.80
C GLN A 193 4.46 10.11 18.71
N ASP A 194 5.62 10.42 18.15
CA ASP A 194 6.81 10.79 18.92
C ASP A 194 6.66 12.18 19.59
N GLY A 195 5.58 12.93 19.32
CA GLY A 195 5.42 14.33 19.74
C GLY A 195 6.52 15.24 19.18
N ALA A 196 7.23 14.76 18.15
CA ALA A 196 8.41 15.40 17.61
C ALA A 196 8.01 16.53 16.66
N GLN A 197 8.82 17.59 16.62
CA GLN A 197 8.67 18.60 15.57
C GLN A 197 8.87 17.94 14.19
N SER A 198 8.07 18.37 13.21
CA SER A 198 8.08 17.91 11.81
C SER A 198 9.31 18.41 11.03
N THR A 199 10.49 18.09 11.54
CA THR A 199 11.78 18.36 10.90
C THR A 199 12.11 17.30 9.86
N PHE A 200 12.99 17.63 8.90
CA PHE A 200 13.45 16.68 7.89
C PHE A 200 14.00 15.38 8.52
N TRP A 201 14.76 15.49 9.60
CA TRP A 201 15.39 14.35 10.27
C TRP A 201 14.38 13.46 11.01
N SER A 202 13.33 14.02 11.61
CA SER A 202 12.29 13.21 12.26
C SER A 202 11.47 12.43 11.23
N VAL A 203 11.13 13.07 10.11
CA VAL A 203 10.45 12.41 8.98
C VAL A 203 11.32 11.31 8.38
N LEU A 204 12.61 11.58 8.14
CA LEU A 204 13.53 10.57 7.59
C LEU A 204 13.64 9.36 8.52
N ARG A 205 13.79 9.59 9.83
CA ARG A 205 13.82 8.52 10.83
C ARG A 205 12.52 7.72 10.85
N ALA A 206 11.37 8.39 10.74
CA ALA A 206 10.06 7.76 10.67
C ALA A 206 9.91 6.88 9.40
N VAL A 207 10.42 7.34 8.25
CA VAL A 207 10.46 6.54 7.01
C VAL A 207 11.32 5.28 7.18
N PHE A 208 12.48 5.38 7.83
CA PHE A 208 13.31 4.20 8.09
C PHE A 208 12.64 3.23 9.08
N ARG A 209 11.96 3.75 10.11
CA ARG A 209 11.21 2.92 11.06
C ARG A 209 10.08 2.14 10.39
N GLN A 210 9.51 2.63 9.29
CA GLN A 210 8.50 1.88 8.54
C GLN A 210 9.00 0.56 7.97
N LEU A 211 10.31 0.40 7.71
CA LEU A 211 10.84 -0.88 7.24
C LEU A 211 10.74 -1.99 8.30
N LEU A 212 10.62 -1.60 9.58
CA LEU A 212 10.43 -2.50 10.72
C LEU A 212 9.00 -2.44 11.28
N GLN A 213 8.09 -1.80 10.55
CA GLN A 213 6.73 -1.48 10.96
C GLN A 213 5.96 -2.67 11.55
N PRO A 214 6.02 -3.89 10.99
CA PRO A 214 5.31 -5.00 11.60
C PRO A 214 5.89 -5.50 12.91
N MET A 215 7.20 -5.40 13.12
CA MET A 215 7.81 -5.72 14.40
C MET A 215 7.41 -4.72 15.49
N LEU A 216 7.07 -3.49 15.11
CA LEU A 216 6.58 -2.45 16.02
C LEU A 216 5.09 -2.65 16.37
N TRP A 217 4.33 -3.45 15.61
CA TRP A 217 2.93 -3.81 15.94
C TRP A 217 2.80 -4.69 17.19
N LEU A 218 3.90 -5.28 17.66
CA LEU A 218 3.89 -6.06 18.89
C LEU A 218 3.65 -5.16 20.10
N ASN A 219 4.07 -3.90 20.08
CA ASN A 219 3.80 -2.96 21.15
C ASN A 219 3.07 -1.76 20.55
N PRO A 220 1.75 -1.87 20.27
CA PRO A 220 1.02 -0.65 20.03
C PRO A 220 1.01 0.08 21.36
N TRP A 221 1.85 1.10 21.42
CA TRP A 221 1.81 2.12 22.45
C TRP A 221 2.23 1.68 23.86
N THR A 222 3.35 0.96 23.99
CA THR A 222 4.04 0.87 25.28
C THR A 222 4.92 2.10 25.50
N GLN A 223 4.31 3.11 26.13
CA GLN A 223 4.90 4.29 26.81
C GLN A 223 5.81 5.21 25.97
N PRO A 224 5.84 6.55 26.24
CA PRO A 224 7.03 7.32 25.90
C PRO A 224 8.22 6.58 26.49
N ALA A 225 9.33 6.49 25.77
CA ALA A 225 10.55 5.95 26.35
C ALA A 225 10.79 6.68 27.69
N LEU A 226 10.49 6.00 28.80
CA LEU A 226 10.95 6.43 30.10
C LEU A 226 12.45 6.17 30.06
N THR A 227 13.20 7.26 30.27
CA THR A 227 14.65 7.44 30.23
C THR A 227 15.24 7.82 28.87
#